data_AF-A0A7S3UXV5-F1
#
_entry.id   AF-A0A7S3UXV5-F1
#
_cell.length_a   1.000
_cell.length_b   1.000
_cell.length_c   1.000
_cell.angle_alpha   90.00
_cell.angle_beta   90.00
_cell.angle_gamma   90.00
#
_symmetry.space_group_name_H-M   'P 1'
#
loop_
_entity.id
_entity.type
_entity.pdbx_description
1 polymer ?
#
loop_
_entity_poly.entity_id
_entity_poly.type
_entity_poly.pdbx_seq_one_letter_code
_entity_poly.pdbx_strand_id
1 'polypeptide(L)'
;KTVELDTVKEAYRHLYERERKRKKLQIQLQKEKKEAEIASQKVDAYGGMNNAETYMKQIRSMSEREAKAFLSDLCVSLAKTITCFLCKDVIINPVTLIPCGHTFCKTCINDSSIVTKSGTFFYCKYCQVCMFLQYFTLYMKL
;
A
#
# COMPACT_ATOMS: atom_id res chain seq x y z
N LYS A 1 -48.43 -33.46 0.86
CA LYS A 1 -48.77 -32.48 -0.20
C LYS A 1 -48.63 -31.01 0.23
N THR A 2 -49.17 -30.57 1.38
CA THR A 2 -49.00 -29.17 1.84
C THR A 2 -47.60 -28.87 2.37
N VAL A 3 -47.03 -29.77 3.18
CA VAL A 3 -45.67 -29.62 3.77
C VAL A 3 -44.56 -29.47 2.70
N GLU A 4 -44.68 -30.15 1.57
CA GLU A 4 -43.73 -30.05 0.45
C GLU A 4 -43.83 -28.73 -0.33
N LEU A 5 -45.01 -28.09 -0.32
CA LEU A 5 -45.20 -26.83 -1.03
C LEU A 5 -44.57 -25.66 -0.24
N ASP A 6 -44.60 -25.74 1.08
CA ASP A 6 -44.06 -24.70 1.96
C ASP A 6 -42.52 -24.74 1.99
N THR A 7 -41.91 -25.93 1.96
CA THR A 7 -40.46 -26.07 1.85
C THR A 7 -39.91 -25.53 0.52
N VAL A 8 -40.65 -25.73 -0.58
CA VAL A 8 -40.27 -25.20 -1.90
C VAL A 8 -40.34 -23.67 -1.94
N LYS A 9 -41.35 -23.06 -1.32
CA LYS A 9 -41.47 -21.59 -1.21
C LYS A 9 -40.36 -20.98 -0.36
N GLU A 10 -39.99 -21.64 0.74
CA GLU A 10 -38.87 -21.24 1.59
C GLU A 10 -37.55 -21.27 0.82
N ALA A 11 -37.29 -22.38 0.11
CA ALA A 11 -36.11 -22.51 -0.74
C ALA A 11 -36.06 -21.43 -1.83
N TYR A 12 -37.19 -21.13 -2.47
CA TYR A 12 -37.27 -20.06 -3.47
C TYR A 12 -36.96 -18.68 -2.88
N ARG A 13 -37.48 -18.35 -1.69
CA ARG A 13 -37.13 -17.10 -0.98
C ARG A 13 -35.63 -16.99 -0.72
N HIS A 14 -35.01 -18.06 -0.21
CA HIS A 14 -33.57 -18.06 0.04
C HIS A 14 -32.74 -17.89 -1.23
N LEU A 15 -33.11 -18.54 -2.33
CA LEU A 15 -32.44 -18.37 -3.62
C LEU A 15 -32.55 -16.93 -4.12
N TYR A 16 -33.75 -16.34 -4.05
CA TYR A 16 -34.00 -14.97 -4.44
C TYR A 16 -33.17 -13.96 -3.62
N GLU A 17 -33.14 -14.12 -2.29
CA GLU A 17 -32.33 -13.27 -1.41
C GLU A 17 -30.83 -13.42 -1.67
N ARG A 18 -30.35 -14.64 -1.92
CA ARG A 18 -28.95 -14.91 -2.26
C ARG A 18 -28.54 -14.20 -3.55
N GLU A 19 -29.37 -14.26 -4.58
CA GLU A 19 -29.13 -13.54 -5.83
C GLU A 19 -29.16 -12.02 -5.64
N ARG A 20 -30.10 -11.51 -4.85
CA ARG A 20 -30.17 -10.08 -4.52
C ARG A 20 -28.91 -9.60 -3.80
N LYS A 21 -28.42 -10.38 -2.83
CA LYS A 21 -27.15 -10.08 -2.12
C LYS A 21 -25.96 -10.15 -3.07
N ARG A 22 -25.89 -11.16 -3.95
CA ARG A 22 -24.83 -11.30 -4.96
C ARG A 22 -24.77 -10.10 -5.90
N LYS A 23 -25.92 -9.64 -6.43
CA LYS A 23 -26.00 -8.46 -7.30
C LYS A 23 -25.52 -7.20 -6.58
N LYS A 24 -25.92 -7.00 -5.31
CA LYS A 24 -25.43 -5.88 -4.48
C LYS A 24 -23.91 -5.92 -4.29
N LEU A 25 -23.36 -7.09 -3.95
CA LEU A 25 -21.92 -7.27 -3.77
C LEU A 25 -21.15 -7.00 -5.08
N GLN A 26 -21.69 -7.43 -6.22
CA GLN A 26 -21.08 -7.19 -7.52
C GLN A 26 -21.01 -5.69 -7.85
N ILE A 27 -22.07 -4.92 -7.55
CA ILE A 27 -22.09 -3.47 -7.72
C ILE A 27 -21.05 -2.81 -6.80
N GLN A 28 -20.95 -3.26 -5.55
CA GLN A 28 -19.96 -2.75 -4.61
C GLN A 28 -18.53 -2.99 -5.10
N LEU A 29 -18.21 -4.22 -5.51
CA LEU A 29 -16.90 -4.57 -6.06
C LEU A 29 -16.56 -3.76 -7.32
N GLN A 30 -17.54 -3.51 -8.19
CA GLN A 30 -17.35 -2.65 -9.36
C GLN A 30 -17.02 -1.20 -8.97
N LYS A 31 -17.66 -0.68 -7.91
CA LYS A 31 -17.38 0.65 -7.38
C LYS A 31 -15.96 0.74 -6.82
N GLU A 32 -15.59 -0.20 -5.94
CA GLU A 32 -14.25 -0.27 -5.35
C GLU A 32 -13.16 -0.43 -6.42
N LYS A 33 -13.42 -1.26 -7.44
CA LYS A 33 -12.50 -1.42 -8.58
C LYS A 33 -12.32 -0.11 -9.37
N LYS A 34 -13.40 0.62 -9.64
CA LYS A 34 -13.33 1.94 -10.30
C LYS A 34 -12.58 2.97 -9.45
N GLU A 35 -12.80 2.98 -8.14
CA GLU A 35 -12.09 3.86 -7.21
C GLU A 35 -10.59 3.54 -7.19
N ALA A 36 -10.22 2.25 -7.18
CA ALA A 36 -8.83 1.81 -7.29
C ALA A 36 -8.19 2.15 -8.64
N GLU A 37 -8.94 2.04 -9.74
CA GLU A 37 -8.48 2.41 -11.08
C GLU A 37 -8.24 3.92 -11.21
N ILE A 38 -9.15 4.75 -10.69
CA ILE A 38 -8.95 6.21 -10.60
C ILE A 38 -7.74 6.53 -9.72
N ALA A 39 -7.58 5.84 -8.58
CA ALA A 39 -6.41 6.00 -7.72
C ALA A 39 -5.12 5.62 -8.45
N SER A 40 -5.11 4.57 -9.27
CA SER A 40 -3.97 4.13 -10.08
C SER A 40 -3.65 5.12 -11.20
N GLN A 41 -4.66 5.60 -11.95
CA GLN A 41 -4.46 6.59 -13.02
C GLN A 41 -3.92 7.93 -12.50
N LYS A 42 -4.27 8.31 -11.27
CA LYS A 42 -3.64 9.45 -10.59
C LYS A 42 -2.14 9.24 -10.40
N VAL A 43 -1.66 8.01 -10.15
CA VAL A 43 -0.23 7.73 -9.98
C VAL A 43 0.53 7.94 -11.30
N ASP A 44 -0.05 7.55 -12.44
CA ASP A 44 0.57 7.72 -13.77
C ASP A 44 0.56 9.19 -14.25
N ALA A 45 -0.45 9.97 -13.87
CA ALA A 45 -0.50 11.41 -14.12
C ALA A 45 0.56 12.19 -13.32
N TYR A 46 1.02 11.65 -12.19
CA TYR A 46 2.20 12.11 -11.44
C TYR A 46 3.42 11.27 -11.80
N GLY A 47 3.72 11.15 -13.10
CA GLY A 47 4.99 10.62 -13.59
C GLY A 47 6.18 11.15 -12.78
N GLY A 48 7.20 10.30 -12.61
CA GLY A 48 8.41 10.51 -11.80
C GLY A 48 8.74 11.97 -11.45
N MET A 49 8.68 12.27 -10.16
CA MET A 49 8.72 13.61 -9.58
C MET A 49 9.99 14.39 -9.95
N ASN A 50 9.89 15.37 -10.85
CA ASN A 50 10.93 16.36 -11.06
C ASN A 50 10.40 17.77 -10.69
N ASN A 51 10.75 18.18 -9.47
CA ASN A 51 10.71 19.52 -8.84
C ASN A 51 9.39 20.08 -8.25
N ALA A 52 9.55 20.76 -7.09
CA ALA A 52 8.47 21.38 -6.32
C ALA A 52 7.74 22.50 -7.08
N GLU A 53 8.41 23.09 -8.07
CA GLU A 53 7.85 24.16 -8.91
C GLU A 53 6.67 23.67 -9.75
N THR A 54 6.73 22.42 -10.21
CA THR A 54 5.65 21.80 -11.00
C THR A 54 4.38 21.65 -10.17
N TYR A 55 4.49 21.21 -8.92
CA TYR A 55 3.35 21.11 -8.01
C TYR A 55 2.71 22.46 -7.71
N MET A 56 3.53 23.49 -7.49
CA MET A 56 3.03 24.83 -7.20
C MET A 56 2.29 25.43 -8.40
N LYS A 57 2.73 25.14 -9.64
CA LYS A 57 2.01 25.54 -10.86
C LYS A 57 0.67 24.82 -10.99
N GLN A 58 0.61 23.52 -10.72
CA GLN A 58 -0.63 22.75 -10.73
C GLN A 58 -1.63 23.26 -9.69
N ILE A 59 -1.21 23.45 -8.43
CA ILE A 59 -2.07 23.94 -7.34
C ILE A 59 -2.70 25.30 -7.69
N ARG A 60 -1.93 26.21 -8.31
CA ARG A 60 -2.43 27.54 -8.71
C ARG A 60 -3.52 27.50 -9.78
N SER A 61 -3.58 26.42 -10.57
CA SER A 61 -4.61 26.24 -11.61
C SER A 61 -5.86 25.50 -11.13
N MET A 62 -5.89 25.02 -9.88
CA MET A 62 -6.97 24.17 -9.35
C MET A 62 -8.02 24.99 -8.60
N SER A 63 -9.26 24.47 -8.56
CA SER A 63 -10.24 24.97 -7.59
C SER A 63 -9.80 24.65 -6.17
N GLU A 64 -10.30 25.41 -5.19
CA GLU A 64 -9.96 25.19 -3.77
C GLU A 64 -10.23 23.75 -3.30
N ARG A 65 -11.34 23.15 -3.76
CA ARG A 65 -11.70 21.76 -3.43
C ARG A 65 -10.70 20.76 -3.99
N GLU A 66 -10.28 20.96 -5.25
CA GLU A 66 -9.30 20.10 -5.91
C GLU A 66 -7.91 20.26 -5.29
N ALA A 67 -7.49 21.50 -5.03
CA ALA A 67 -6.22 21.80 -4.37
C ALA A 67 -6.13 21.14 -3.00
N LYS A 68 -7.21 21.20 -2.20
CA LYS A 68 -7.27 20.56 -0.88
C LYS A 68 -7.16 19.03 -0.97
N ALA A 69 -7.86 18.41 -1.92
CA ALA A 69 -7.77 16.96 -2.15
C ALA A 69 -6.35 16.57 -2.61
N PHE A 70 -5.76 17.35 -3.51
CA PHE A 70 -4.41 17.12 -4.01
C PHE A 70 -3.34 17.24 -2.91
N LEU A 71 -3.41 18.29 -2.10
CA LEU A 71 -2.49 18.47 -0.97
C LEU A 71 -2.63 17.34 0.06
N SER A 72 -3.86 16.89 0.33
CA SER A 72 -4.11 15.73 1.20
C SER A 72 -3.44 14.47 0.66
N ASP A 73 -3.62 14.17 -0.63
CA ASP A 73 -3.01 13.00 -1.28
C ASP A 73 -1.47 13.09 -1.24
N LEU A 74 -0.92 14.28 -1.51
CA LEU A 74 0.52 14.55 -1.45
C LEU A 74 1.07 14.36 -0.03
N CYS A 75 0.38 14.85 0.99
CA CYS A 75 0.75 14.65 2.39
C CYS A 75 0.82 13.16 2.75
N VAL A 76 -0.17 12.36 2.33
CA VAL A 76 -0.16 10.90 2.58
C VAL A 76 1.01 10.23 1.88
N SER A 77 1.28 10.62 0.63
CA SER A 77 2.42 10.08 -0.13
C SER A 77 3.75 10.43 0.53
N LEU A 78 3.95 11.71 0.87
CA LEU A 78 5.16 12.21 1.51
C LEU A 78 5.37 11.56 2.89
N ALA A 79 4.32 11.43 3.69
CA ALA A 79 4.39 10.77 4.98
C ALA A 79 4.94 9.34 4.85
N LYS A 80 4.52 8.58 3.83
CA LYS A 80 5.03 7.21 3.60
C LYS A 80 6.52 7.18 3.24
N THR A 81 7.03 8.18 2.53
CA THR A 81 8.43 8.19 2.07
C THR A 81 9.40 8.70 3.12
N ILE A 82 8.94 9.52 4.07
CA ILE A 82 9.79 10.11 5.12
C ILE A 82 9.61 9.50 6.51
N THR A 83 8.72 8.51 6.67
CA THR A 83 8.48 7.85 7.97
C THR A 83 9.33 6.60 8.12
N CYS A 84 10.00 6.48 9.26
CA CYS A 84 10.75 5.28 9.61
C CYS A 84 9.78 4.16 10.01
N PHE A 85 9.90 3.00 9.37
CA PHE A 85 9.07 1.83 9.73
C PHE A 85 9.28 1.30 11.14
N LEU A 86 10.33 1.73 11.86
CA LEU A 86 10.68 1.23 13.19
C LEU A 86 10.06 2.08 14.28
N CYS A 87 10.42 3.36 14.34
CA CYS A 87 9.85 4.29 15.31
C CYS A 87 8.49 4.86 14.89
N LYS A 88 8.05 4.61 13.65
CA LYS A 88 6.79 5.15 13.07
C LYS A 88 6.72 6.68 13.06
N ASP A 89 7.89 7.32 13.09
CA ASP A 89 8.05 8.77 13.10
C ASP A 89 8.93 9.21 11.91
N VAL A 90 9.04 10.51 11.68
CA VAL A 90 9.89 11.12 10.64
C VAL A 90 11.33 10.63 10.80
N ILE A 91 11.96 10.28 9.68
CA ILE A 91 13.32 9.75 9.67
C ILE A 91 14.30 10.84 10.12
N ILE A 92 15.03 10.58 11.20
CA ILE A 92 16.09 11.43 11.72
C ILE A 92 17.44 10.74 11.45
N ASN A 93 18.37 11.46 10.80
CA ASN A 93 19.67 10.93 10.36
C ASN A 93 19.50 9.65 9.51
N PRO A 94 19.03 9.77 8.26
CA PRO A 94 18.67 8.62 7.42
C PRO A 94 19.87 7.71 7.15
N VAL A 95 19.63 6.40 7.23
CA VAL A 95 20.56 5.37 6.78
C VAL A 95 19.80 4.43 5.84
N THR A 96 20.27 4.33 4.61
CA THR A 96 19.64 3.51 3.56
C THR A 96 20.35 2.16 3.46
N LEU A 97 19.58 1.08 3.54
CA LEU A 97 20.08 -0.30 3.45
C LEU A 97 20.20 -0.74 1.98
N ILE A 98 21.42 -1.05 1.56
CA ILE A 98 21.73 -1.62 0.24
C ILE A 98 21.65 -3.15 0.34
N PRO A 99 21.03 -3.87 -0.61
CA PRO A 99 20.55 -3.39 -1.93
C PRO A 99 19.08 -3.00 -2.01
N CYS A 100 18.31 -3.14 -0.93
CA CYS A 100 16.86 -2.98 -1.00
C CYS A 100 16.35 -1.54 -1.05
N GLY A 101 17.18 -0.56 -0.69
CA GLY A 101 16.84 0.87 -0.71
C GLY A 101 15.97 1.36 0.46
N HIS A 102 15.63 0.52 1.45
CA HIS A 102 14.87 0.96 2.63
C HIS A 102 15.70 1.90 3.51
N THR A 103 15.08 2.99 3.98
CA THR A 103 15.74 4.01 4.80
C THR A 103 15.15 4.08 6.20
N PHE A 104 16.00 4.19 7.22
CA PHE A 104 15.59 4.25 8.63
C PHE A 104 16.41 5.30 9.40
N CYS A 105 15.98 5.62 10.62
CA CYS A 105 16.78 6.46 11.51
C CYS A 105 18.07 5.75 11.91
N LYS A 106 19.19 6.48 11.97
CA LYS A 106 20.49 5.93 12.42
C LYS A 106 20.40 5.26 13.79
N THR A 107 19.69 5.87 14.73
CA THR A 107 19.45 5.30 16.07
C THR A 107 18.65 4.00 16.00
N CYS A 108 17.58 3.98 15.20
CA CYS A 108 16.75 2.79 15.02
C CYS A 108 17.51 1.62 14.39
N ILE A 109 18.49 1.86 13.51
CA ILE A 109 19.34 0.77 12.98
C ILE A 109 20.33 0.27 14.01
N ASN A 110 20.90 1.16 14.82
CA ASN A 110 21.89 0.79 15.83
C ASN A 110 21.29 0.04 17.02
N ASP A 111 20.05 0.38 17.40
CA ASP A 111 19.41 -0.16 18.62
C ASP A 111 18.65 -1.47 18.41
N SER A 112 18.70 -2.07 17.22
CA SER A 112 17.68 -3.05 16.88
C SER A 112 18.17 -4.36 16.25
N SER A 113 17.57 -5.44 16.73
CA SER A 113 17.56 -6.81 16.23
C SER A 113 16.98 -6.96 14.81
N ILE A 114 16.98 -5.89 14.02
CA ILE A 114 16.21 -5.72 12.77
C ILE A 114 17.10 -5.88 11.54
N VAL A 115 18.39 -5.59 11.71
CA VAL A 115 19.41 -5.89 10.72
C VAL A 115 20.09 -7.20 11.09
N THR A 116 20.08 -8.17 10.19
CA THR A 116 21.01 -9.29 10.30
C THR A 116 22.32 -8.83 9.71
N LYS A 117 23.44 -8.97 10.45
CA LYS A 117 24.78 -8.70 9.92
C LYS A 117 25.32 -9.99 9.29
N SER A 118 25.66 -9.95 8.01
CA SER A 118 26.48 -10.99 7.37
C SER A 118 27.69 -10.31 6.74
N GLY A 119 28.86 -10.46 7.36
CA GLY A 119 30.06 -9.70 6.99
C GLY A 119 29.87 -8.19 7.16
N THR A 120 29.99 -7.43 6.08
CA THR A 120 29.86 -5.96 6.02
C THR A 120 28.45 -5.49 5.63
N PHE A 121 27.54 -6.39 5.28
CA PHE A 121 26.20 -6.03 4.77
C PHE A 121 25.13 -6.09 5.85
N PHE A 122 24.17 -5.16 5.76
CA PHE A 122 22.99 -5.06 6.61
C PHE A 122 21.73 -5.37 5.80
N TYR A 123 20.99 -6.38 6.23
CA TYR A 123 19.78 -6.83 5.53
C TYR A 123 18.52 -6.44 6.31
N CYS A 124 17.54 -5.88 5.62
CA CYS A 124 16.23 -5.57 6.20
C CYS A 124 15.42 -6.86 6.40
N LYS A 125 14.95 -7.13 7.63
CA LYS A 125 14.09 -8.29 7.93
C LYS A 125 12.65 -8.19 7.41
N TYR A 126 12.22 -7.00 6.99
CA TYR A 126 10.86 -6.73 6.51
C TYR A 126 10.75 -6.71 4.98
N CYS A 127 11.81 -7.14 4.31
CA CYS A 127 12.09 -6.92 2.89
C CYS A 127 12.23 -8.27 2.19
N GLN A 128 11.31 -8.58 1.27
CA GLN A 128 11.36 -9.83 0.49
C GLN A 128 12.66 -9.92 -0.32
N VAL A 129 13.12 -8.81 -0.93
CA VAL A 129 14.40 -8.73 -1.65
C VAL A 129 15.59 -9.19 -0.79
N CYS A 130 15.60 -8.80 0.49
CA CYS A 130 16.68 -9.09 1.43
C CYS A 130 16.59 -10.53 1.96
N MET A 131 15.37 -11.03 2.19
CA MET A 131 15.13 -12.43 2.54
C MET A 131 15.64 -13.38 1.45
N PHE A 132 15.35 -13.10 0.18
CA PHE A 132 15.84 -13.92 -0.93
C PHE A 132 17.36 -13.91 -1.04
N LEU A 133 18.01 -12.75 -0.84
CA LEU A 133 19.48 -12.66 -0.87
C LEU A 133 20.15 -13.39 0.30
N GLN A 134 19.57 -13.32 1.51
CA GLN A 134 20.07 -14.11 2.64
C GLN A 134 19.97 -15.61 2.37
N TYR A 135 18.83 -16.07 1.84
CA TYR A 135 18.64 -17.47 1.49
C TYR A 135 19.63 -17.92 0.40
N PHE A 136 19.81 -17.13 -0.66
CA PHE A 136 20.75 -17.44 -1.74
C PHE A 136 22.20 -17.54 -1.25
N THR A 137 22.65 -16.63 -0.38
CA THR A 137 24.01 -16.68 0.19
C THR A 137 24.25 -17.83 1.17
N LEU A 138 23.21 -18.31 1.86
CA LEU A 138 23.27 -19.49 2.74
C LEU A 138 23.35 -20.79 1.92
N TYR A 139 22.59 -20.88 0.82
CA TYR A 139 22.56 -22.08 -0.04
C TYR A 139 23.78 -22.23 -0.96
N MET A 140 24.44 -21.14 -1.36
CA MET A 140 25.66 -21.16 -2.18
C MET A 140 26.97 -21.31 -1.35
N LYS A 141 26.86 -21.53 -0.03
CA LYS A 141 27.99 -21.85 0.87
C LYS A 141 28.05 -23.34 1.25
N LEU A 142 27.21 -24.18 0.64
CA LEU A 142 27.27 -25.65 0.66
C LEU A 142 28.00 -26.15 -0.59
#